data_AF-A0A4Z2DWZ4-F1
#
_entry.id   AF-A0A4Z2DWZ4-F1
#
_cell.length_a   1.000
_cell.length_b   1.000
_cell.length_c   1.000
_cell.angle_alpha   90.00
_cell.angle_beta   90.00
_cell.angle_gamma   90.00
#
_symmetry.space_group_name_H-M   'P 1'
#
loop_
_entity.id
_entity.type
_entity.pdbx_description
1 polymer ?
#
loop_
_entity_poly.entity_id
_entity_poly.type
_entity_poly.pdbx_seq_one_letter_code
_entity_poly.pdbx_strand_id
1 'polypeptide(L)'
;MKPEQISMLKQFVELLKTKPEILDTPELLFFKEWLVSLGANIPTSQPNRSTEYSVSDDSGADETSESEIEFDDDDKVLPKEDVLDLEMVTKRLK
;
A
#
# COMPACT_ATOMS: atom_id res chain seq x y z
N MET A 1 -7.95 -19.12 -9.31
CA MET A 1 -8.85 -17.95 -9.14
C MET A 1 -9.29 -17.46 -10.51
N LYS A 2 -10.56 -17.08 -10.67
CA LYS A 2 -11.04 -16.48 -11.93
C LYS A 2 -10.56 -15.02 -12.03
N PRO A 3 -10.26 -14.48 -13.23
CA PRO A 3 -9.80 -13.10 -13.38
C PRO A 3 -10.80 -12.08 -12.83
N GLU A 4 -12.09 -12.37 -12.92
CA GLU A 4 -13.18 -11.53 -12.38
C GLU A 4 -13.11 -11.40 -10.85
N GLN A 5 -12.82 -12.49 -10.16
CA GLN A 5 -12.68 -12.51 -8.70
C GLN A 5 -11.50 -11.67 -8.24
N ILE A 6 -10.40 -11.69 -8.99
CA ILE A 6 -9.22 -10.87 -8.72
C ILE A 6 -9.54 -9.39 -8.92
N SER A 7 -10.25 -9.04 -10.01
CA SER A 7 -10.68 -7.66 -10.27
C SER A 7 -11.58 -7.13 -9.16
N MET A 8 -12.54 -7.94 -8.71
CA MET A 8 -13.45 -7.56 -7.63
C MET A 8 -12.70 -7.36 -6.30
N LEU A 9 -11.74 -8.23 -5.98
CA LEU A 9 -10.91 -8.09 -4.79
C LEU A 9 -10.05 -6.81 -4.84
N LYS A 10 -9.47 -6.48 -6.00
CA LYS A 10 -8.70 -5.24 -6.17
C LYS A 10 -9.56 -4.00 -5.90
N GLN A 11 -10.76 -3.95 -6.49
CA GLN A 11 -11.72 -2.87 -6.26
C GLN A 11 -12.14 -2.79 -4.80
N PHE A 12 -12.36 -3.93 -4.15
CA PHE A 12 -12.68 -3.98 -2.73
C PHE A 12 -11.54 -3.43 -1.86
N VAL A 13 -10.28 -3.79 -2.14
CA VAL A 13 -9.12 -3.26 -1.43
C VAL A 13 -8.99 -1.74 -1.62
N GLU A 14 -9.27 -1.23 -2.82
CA GLU A 14 -9.26 0.21 -3.10
C GLU A 14 -10.37 0.96 -2.35
N LEU A 15 -11.55 0.34 -2.24
CA LEU A 15 -12.64 0.83 -1.41
C LEU A 15 -12.24 0.88 0.07
N LEU A 16 -11.57 -0.16 0.59
CA LEU A 16 -11.09 -0.20 1.97
C LEU A 16 -10.05 0.90 2.26
N LYS A 17 -9.18 1.21 1.30
CA LYS A 17 -8.22 2.33 1.43
C LYS A 17 -8.93 3.68 1.53
N THR A 18 -10.05 3.84 0.81
CA THR A 18 -10.82 5.09 0.80
C THR A 18 -11.73 5.19 2.04
N LYS A 19 -12.28 4.06 2.48
CA LYS A 19 -13.26 3.95 3.56
C LYS A 19 -12.94 2.76 4.48
N PRO A 20 -12.02 2.95 5.44
CA PRO A 20 -11.65 1.88 6.37
C PRO A 20 -12.79 1.48 7.32
N GLU A 21 -13.80 2.34 7.49
CA GLU A 21 -15.02 2.09 8.29
C GLU A 21 -15.80 0.84 7.86
N ILE A 22 -15.62 0.39 6.62
CA ILE A 22 -16.29 -0.81 6.09
C ILE A 22 -15.83 -2.07 6.85
N LEU A 23 -14.59 -2.08 7.37
CA LEU A 23 -14.07 -3.17 8.20
C LEU A 23 -14.73 -3.26 9.58
N ASP A 24 -15.44 -2.22 10.01
CA ASP A 24 -16.18 -2.21 11.28
C ASP A 24 -17.58 -2.85 11.16
N THR A 25 -17.98 -3.28 9.95
CA THR A 25 -19.24 -4.00 9.74
C THR A 25 -19.16 -5.43 10.28
N PRO A 26 -20.25 -5.97 10.87
CA PRO A 26 -20.25 -7.31 11.48
C PRO A 26 -19.91 -8.43 10.48
N GLU A 27 -20.25 -8.25 9.21
CA GLU A 27 -19.97 -9.20 8.14
C GLU A 27 -18.48 -9.26 7.76
N LEU A 28 -17.71 -8.21 8.05
CA LEU A 28 -16.28 -8.10 7.71
C LEU A 28 -15.35 -8.17 8.93
N LEU A 29 -15.90 -8.43 10.12
CA LEU A 29 -15.09 -8.61 11.34
C LEU A 29 -14.06 -9.73 11.18
N PHE A 30 -14.44 -10.87 10.58
CA PHE A 30 -13.50 -11.98 10.34
C PHE A 30 -12.30 -11.54 9.47
N PHE A 31 -12.55 -10.63 8.52
CA PHE A 31 -11.53 -10.11 7.62
C PHE A 31 -10.64 -9.09 8.34
N LYS A 32 -11.25 -8.25 9.20
CA LYS A 32 -10.52 -7.35 10.11
C LYS A 32 -9.58 -8.13 11.04
N GLU A 33 -10.07 -9.20 11.67
CA GLU A 33 -9.27 -10.06 12.56
C GLU A 33 -8.11 -10.73 11.80
N TRP A 34 -8.36 -11.22 10.58
CA TRP A 34 -7.32 -11.77 9.73
C TRP A 34 -6.24 -10.75 9.37
N LEU A 35 -6.62 -9.52 9.02
CA LEU A 35 -5.67 -8.43 8.75
C LEU A 35 -4.83 -8.10 9.99
N VAL A 36 -5.45 -8.05 11.17
CA VAL A 36 -4.73 -7.84 12.44
C VAL A 36 -3.76 -8.99 12.73
N SER A 37 -4.15 -10.24 12.44
CA SER A 37 -3.26 -11.41 12.53
C SER A 37 -2.05 -11.33 11.58
N LEU A 38 -2.13 -10.55 10.50
CA LEU A 38 -1.01 -10.27 9.60
C LEU A 38 -0.15 -9.09 10.06
N GLY A 39 -0.48 -8.45 11.19
CA GLY A 39 0.21 -7.27 11.69
C GLY A 39 -0.27 -5.96 11.07
N ALA A 40 -1.39 -5.95 10.35
CA ALA A 40 -1.95 -4.71 9.82
C ALA A 40 -2.51 -3.84 10.95
N ASN A 41 -2.06 -2.60 11.04
CA ASN A 41 -2.63 -1.60 11.93
C ASN A 41 -3.74 -0.84 11.20
N ILE A 42 -4.99 -1.13 11.50
CA ILE A 42 -6.15 -0.51 10.85
C ILE A 42 -6.59 0.70 11.70
N PRO A 43 -6.62 1.92 11.16
CA PRO A 43 -7.10 3.10 11.85
C PRO A 43 -8.62 3.07 11.94
N THR A 44 -9.18 2.13 12.69
CA THR A 44 -10.61 2.15 13.03
C THR A 44 -10.82 3.04 14.24
N SER A 45 -11.88 3.86 14.23
CA SER A 45 -12.33 4.56 15.43
C SER A 45 -12.66 3.51 16.50
N GLN A 46 -11.82 3.41 17.52
CA GLN A 46 -11.73 2.29 18.46
C GLN A 46 -13.04 2.00 19.23
N PRO A 47 -13.16 0.79 19.82
CA PRO A 47 -12.84 0.71 21.24
C PRO A 47 -11.78 -0.36 21.54
N ASN A 48 -10.74 0.08 22.23
CA ASN A 48 -9.64 -0.64 22.84
C ASN A 48 -9.94 -2.11 23.21
N ARG A 49 -9.28 -3.05 22.53
CA ARG A 49 -8.79 -4.28 23.17
C ARG A 49 -7.32 -4.41 22.85
N SER A 50 -6.53 -3.69 23.64
CA SER A 50 -5.09 -3.86 23.79
C SER A 50 -4.82 -5.35 23.91
N THR A 51 -4.26 -5.96 22.87
CA THR A 51 -3.54 -7.22 23.04
C THR A 51 -2.08 -6.85 22.92
N GLU A 52 -1.60 -6.32 24.03
CA GLU A 52 -0.19 -6.12 24.32
C GLU A 52 0.48 -7.51 24.26
N TYR A 53 1.06 -7.84 23.10
CA TYR A 53 2.09 -8.85 23.02
C TYR A 53 3.42 -8.11 23.07
N SER A 54 3.80 -7.74 24.29
CA SER A 54 5.18 -7.44 24.67
C SER A 54 5.99 -8.73 24.56
N VAL A 55 6.63 -8.93 23.40
CA VAL A 55 7.74 -9.89 23.30
C VAL A 55 8.94 -9.30 24.03
N SER A 56 9.02 -9.57 25.34
CA SER A 56 10.28 -9.50 26.06
C SER A 56 11.01 -10.82 25.82
N ASP A 57 11.85 -10.86 24.79
CA ASP A 57 12.87 -11.89 24.66
C ASP A 57 14.20 -11.27 25.09
N ASP A 58 14.51 -11.51 26.36
CA ASP A 58 15.84 -11.41 26.94
C ASP A 58 16.67 -12.59 26.40
N SER A 59 17.58 -12.31 25.48
CA SER A 59 18.75 -13.14 25.23
C SER A 59 19.87 -12.29 24.64
N GLY A 60 20.80 -11.90 25.51
CA GLY A 60 22.05 -11.29 25.14
C GLY A 60 23.01 -12.29 24.48
N ALA A 61 23.69 -11.83 23.44
CA ALA A 61 25.04 -12.18 22.96
C ALA A 61 25.16 -11.54 21.55
N ASP A 62 25.77 -10.38 21.40
CA ASP A 62 27.21 -10.17 21.18
C ASP A 62 27.66 -10.50 19.74
N GLU A 63 28.43 -9.57 19.17
CA GLU A 63 29.26 -9.64 17.96
C GLU A 63 28.57 -9.69 16.57
N THR A 64 28.53 -8.58 15.83
CA THR A 64 29.63 -8.14 14.94
C THR A 64 29.14 -7.02 14.01
N SER A 65 29.93 -5.96 13.98
CA SER A 65 29.86 -4.83 13.07
C SER A 65 30.10 -5.19 11.60
N GLU A 66 29.71 -4.25 10.74
CA GLU A 66 30.23 -3.93 9.40
C GLU A 66 29.53 -4.56 8.18
N SER A 67 28.70 -3.74 7.52
CA SER A 67 28.66 -3.57 6.06
C SER A 67 27.85 -2.33 5.71
N GLU A 68 28.56 -1.21 5.55
CA GLU A 68 28.10 -0.03 4.84
C GLU A 68 28.03 -0.37 3.35
N ILE A 69 26.85 -0.23 2.75
CA ILE A 69 26.68 -0.35 1.31
C ILE A 69 25.98 0.91 0.79
N GLU A 70 26.80 1.83 0.28
CA GLU A 70 26.35 2.92 -0.56
C GLU A 70 26.02 2.37 -1.95
N PHE A 71 24.76 2.46 -2.35
CA PHE A 71 24.39 2.44 -3.76
C PHE A 71 23.87 3.84 -4.12
N ASP A 72 24.81 4.67 -4.58
CA ASP A 72 24.53 5.81 -5.42
C ASP A 72 24.22 5.27 -6.83
N ASP A 73 22.97 5.38 -7.27
CA ASP A 73 22.63 5.28 -8.69
C ASP A 73 21.40 6.16 -8.96
N ASP A 74 21.70 7.45 -9.14
CA ASP A 74 20.86 8.44 -9.79
C ASP A 74 20.72 8.05 -11.27
N ASP A 75 19.76 7.19 -11.62
CA ASP A 75 19.31 7.04 -13.02
C ASP A 75 17.83 7.39 -13.14
N LYS A 76 17.61 8.71 -13.24
CA LYS A 76 16.35 9.34 -13.64
C LYS A 76 16.09 9.07 -15.12
N VAL A 77 15.46 7.95 -15.45
CA VAL A 77 14.78 7.82 -16.74
C VAL A 77 13.36 8.36 -16.62
N LEU A 78 13.22 9.67 -16.71
CA LEU A 78 11.96 10.34 -17.04
C LEU A 78 11.56 9.93 -18.47
N PRO A 79 10.42 9.26 -18.70
CA PRO A 79 9.85 9.21 -20.04
C PRO A 79 9.39 10.63 -20.39
N LYS A 80 10.04 11.19 -21.42
CA LYS A 80 9.76 12.51 -21.98
C LYS A 80 8.28 12.62 -22.32
N GLU A 81 7.69 13.72 -21.87
CA GLU A 81 6.39 14.20 -22.30
C GLU A 81 6.42 14.45 -23.82
N ASP A 82 5.66 13.66 -24.59
CA ASP A 82 5.29 14.02 -25.95
C ASP A 82 4.29 15.18 -25.88
N VAL A 83 4.84 16.39 -25.93
CA VAL A 83 4.11 17.64 -26.12
C VAL A 83 3.43 17.57 -27.49
N LEU A 84 2.14 17.24 -27.49
CA LEU A 84 1.24 17.43 -28.63
C LEU A 84 1.02 18.93 -28.83
N ASP A 85 1.92 19.58 -29.54
CA ASP A 85 1.68 20.93 -30.06
C ASP A 85 2.21 21.03 -31.50
N LEU A 86 1.40 20.52 -32.43
CA LEU A 86 1.57 20.79 -33.85
C LEU A 86 0.31 21.51 -34.37
N GLU A 87 0.31 22.81 -34.09
CA GLU A 87 -0.27 23.88 -34.90
C GLU A 87 -0.10 23.61 -36.41
N MET A 88 -1.01 22.87 -37.05
CA MET A 88 -1.13 22.81 -38.52
C MET A 88 -2.57 22.54 -39.03
N VAL A 89 -3.61 23.07 -38.36
CA VAL A 89 -4.94 23.23 -39.01
C VAL A 89 -5.50 24.64 -38.74
N THR A 90 -4.64 25.64 -38.79
CA THR A 90 -5.07 27.02 -39.10
C THR A 90 -4.34 27.47 -40.34
N LYS A 91 -5.12 27.80 -41.38
CA LYS A 91 -4.74 28.33 -42.71
C LYS A 91 -4.65 27.31 -43.84
N ARG A 92 -5.81 26.82 -44.29
CA ARG A 92 -6.16 26.95 -45.71
C ARG A 92 -7.59 27.46 -45.86
N LEU A 93 -7.69 28.78 -45.74
CA LEU A 93 -8.69 29.54 -46.48
C LEU A 93 -8.18 29.65 -47.93
N LYS A 94 -8.78 28.88 -48.84
CA LYS A 94 -8.98 29.27 -50.24
C LYS A 94 -10.12 28.43 -50.81
#